data_AF-A0A1W9UY85-F1
#
_entry.id   AF-A0A1W9UY85-F1
#
_cell.length_a   1.000
_cell.length_b   1.000
_cell.length_c   1.000
_cell.angle_alpha   90.00
_cell.angle_beta   90.00
_cell.angle_gamma   90.00
#
_symmetry.space_group_name_H-M   'P 1'
#
loop_
_entity.id
_entity.type
_entity.pdbx_description
1 polymer ?
#
loop_
_entity_poly.entity_id
_entity_poly.type
_entity_poly.pdbx_seq_one_letter_code
_entity_poly.pdbx_strand_id
1 'polypeptide(L)'
;MTTDSGLQYAIVEAGDGDFPQPGDIARVHYTGKLSDGEVFDSSYDREKPIQFVVGMGQVIPGWDEAVQLLKAGAKAKLIIPSELAYGEAGVGEDIPPNSTLYFEVELLEVRPGENEPPTEVAESDYIITESGLKYYDIKMGDGDSPRRGEMPLVHYVGWLEDGAKFDSSRDRGTPLHFTLGVEQVIPGFEEGILSMNVGSKRQLVISPELAFGEEGAGSLIPPNATLIYEVELIAISDYHP
;
A
#
# COMPACT_ATOMS: atom_id res chain seq x y z
N MET A 1 5.84 -25.16 -2.82
CA MET A 1 6.47 -24.76 -1.54
C MET A 1 5.46 -24.99 -0.43
N THR A 2 5.91 -25.31 0.77
CA THR A 2 5.03 -25.56 1.94
C THR A 2 5.53 -24.72 3.09
N THR A 3 4.63 -24.00 3.76
CA THR A 3 4.94 -23.18 4.94
C THR A 3 4.78 -24.00 6.22
N ASP A 4 5.20 -23.44 7.36
CA ASP A 4 5.10 -24.11 8.66
C ASP A 4 3.64 -24.33 9.12
N SER A 5 2.70 -23.51 8.62
CA SER A 5 1.27 -23.66 8.89
C SER A 5 0.61 -24.78 8.08
N GLY A 6 1.32 -25.33 7.10
CA GLY A 6 0.82 -26.37 6.19
C GLY A 6 0.19 -25.83 4.90
N LEU A 7 0.11 -24.50 4.72
CA LEU A 7 -0.23 -23.90 3.44
C LEU A 7 0.78 -24.36 2.38
N GLN A 8 0.28 -24.80 1.23
CA GLN A 8 1.14 -25.05 0.07
C GLN A 8 0.82 -24.06 -1.04
N TYR A 9 1.87 -23.59 -1.71
CA TYR A 9 1.72 -22.67 -2.81
C TYR A 9 2.74 -22.93 -3.93
N ALA A 10 2.37 -22.55 -5.15
CA ALA A 10 3.23 -22.55 -6.31
C ALA A 10 2.98 -21.27 -7.12
N ILE A 11 4.01 -20.46 -7.31
CA ILE A 11 3.96 -19.31 -8.21
C ILE A 11 3.94 -19.84 -9.64
N VAL A 12 2.88 -19.51 -10.38
CA VAL A 12 2.67 -19.88 -11.78
C VAL A 12 3.21 -18.78 -12.70
N GLU A 13 2.98 -17.53 -12.33
CA GLU A 13 3.47 -16.34 -13.01
C GLU A 13 4.01 -15.37 -11.95
N ALA A 14 5.24 -14.91 -12.11
CA ALA A 14 5.86 -14.00 -11.15
C ALA A 14 5.35 -12.57 -11.37
N GLY A 15 4.93 -11.91 -10.30
CA GLY A 15 4.68 -10.47 -10.28
C GLY A 15 5.97 -9.68 -10.10
N ASP A 16 5.93 -8.40 -10.48
CA ASP A 16 7.05 -7.47 -10.38
C ASP A 16 6.84 -6.39 -9.32
N GLY A 17 5.62 -6.24 -8.78
CA GLY A 17 5.30 -5.27 -7.73
C GLY A 17 5.74 -5.70 -6.33
N ASP A 18 5.21 -4.99 -5.33
CA ASP A 18 5.57 -5.17 -3.92
C ASP A 18 4.81 -6.34 -3.27
N PHE A 19 5.39 -6.87 -2.19
CA PHE A 19 4.71 -7.82 -1.32
C PHE A 19 3.73 -7.08 -0.40
N PRO A 20 2.46 -7.50 -0.30
CA PRO A 20 1.53 -6.90 0.65
C PRO A 20 1.99 -7.08 2.09
N GLN A 21 1.85 -6.02 2.87
CA GLN A 21 2.05 -5.99 4.32
C GLN A 21 0.71 -6.12 5.05
N PRO A 22 0.69 -6.58 6.32
CA PRO A 22 -0.50 -6.54 7.15
C PRO A 22 -1.08 -5.11 7.22
N GLY A 23 -2.37 -4.97 6.92
CA GLY A 23 -3.05 -3.69 6.81
C GLY A 23 -3.24 -3.20 5.38
N ASP A 24 -2.45 -3.68 4.41
CA ASP A 24 -2.66 -3.35 3.00
C ASP A 24 -4.01 -3.83 2.48
N ILE A 25 -4.51 -3.16 1.44
CA ILE A 25 -5.65 -3.58 0.66
C ILE A 25 -5.14 -4.38 -0.55
N ALA A 26 -5.43 -5.68 -0.58
CA ALA A 26 -5.15 -6.53 -1.73
C ALA A 26 -6.36 -6.62 -2.66
N ARG A 27 -6.15 -6.50 -3.98
CA ARG A 27 -7.16 -6.79 -5.01
C ARG A 27 -6.82 -8.08 -5.74
N VAL A 28 -7.71 -9.07 -5.66
CA VAL A 28 -7.41 -10.44 -6.10
C VAL A 28 -8.52 -10.98 -7.00
N HIS A 29 -8.12 -11.58 -8.11
CA HIS A 29 -8.96 -12.54 -8.84
C HIS A 29 -8.65 -13.96 -8.39
N TYR A 30 -9.66 -14.81 -8.31
CA TYR A 30 -9.51 -16.21 -7.95
C TYR A 30 -10.60 -17.11 -8.51
N THR A 31 -10.29 -18.41 -8.51
CA THR A 31 -11.23 -19.53 -8.59
C THR A 31 -10.88 -20.54 -7.50
N GLY A 32 -11.87 -20.90 -6.67
CA GLY A 32 -11.77 -21.88 -5.60
C GLY A 32 -12.44 -23.21 -5.96
N LYS A 33 -11.77 -24.32 -5.64
CA LYS A 33 -12.19 -25.69 -5.93
C LYS A 33 -12.05 -26.63 -4.74
N LEU A 34 -12.90 -27.63 -4.68
CA LEU A 34 -12.76 -28.79 -3.79
C LEU A 34 -11.78 -29.83 -4.36
N SER A 35 -11.48 -30.86 -3.58
CA SER A 35 -10.52 -31.92 -3.94
C SER A 35 -10.96 -32.80 -5.11
N ASP A 36 -12.27 -32.87 -5.38
CA ASP A 36 -12.85 -33.53 -6.55
C ASP A 36 -12.87 -32.65 -7.81
N GLY A 37 -12.46 -31.39 -7.68
CA GLY A 37 -12.40 -30.41 -8.76
C GLY A 37 -13.66 -29.57 -8.93
N GLU A 38 -14.70 -29.77 -8.11
CA GLU A 38 -15.89 -28.92 -8.11
C GLU A 38 -15.52 -27.47 -7.77
N VAL A 39 -15.95 -26.53 -8.60
CA VAL A 39 -15.77 -25.09 -8.36
C VAL A 39 -16.89 -24.64 -7.43
N PHE A 40 -16.54 -24.20 -6.23
CA PHE A 40 -17.52 -23.65 -5.28
C PHE A 40 -17.63 -22.12 -5.41
N ASP A 41 -16.59 -21.44 -5.89
CA ASP A 41 -16.61 -19.99 -6.04
C ASP A 41 -15.58 -19.48 -7.06
N SER A 42 -15.94 -18.44 -7.82
CA SER A 42 -15.01 -17.71 -8.70
C SER A 42 -15.38 -16.24 -8.81
N SER A 43 -14.36 -15.39 -8.68
CA SER A 43 -14.49 -13.95 -8.96
C SER A 43 -14.69 -13.63 -10.44
N TYR A 44 -14.29 -14.54 -11.33
CA TYR A 44 -14.43 -14.37 -12.78
C TYR A 44 -15.89 -14.51 -13.22
N ASP A 45 -16.65 -15.40 -12.58
CA ASP A 45 -18.08 -15.57 -12.84
C ASP A 45 -18.89 -14.32 -12.46
N ARG A 46 -18.35 -13.50 -11.55
CA ARG A 46 -18.91 -12.20 -11.15
C ARG A 46 -18.33 -11.01 -11.91
N GLU A 47 -17.36 -11.24 -12.80
CA GLU A 47 -16.60 -10.21 -13.51
C GLU A 47 -16.01 -9.12 -12.60
N LYS A 48 -15.76 -9.45 -11.32
CA LYS A 48 -15.35 -8.48 -10.31
C LYS A 48 -14.36 -9.11 -9.33
N PRO A 49 -13.14 -8.57 -9.19
CA PRO A 49 -12.19 -9.04 -8.19
C PRO A 49 -12.68 -8.70 -6.79
N ILE A 50 -12.18 -9.44 -5.80
CA ILE A 50 -12.42 -9.12 -4.39
C ILE A 50 -11.34 -8.17 -3.87
N GLN A 51 -11.69 -7.43 -2.83
CA GLN A 51 -10.77 -6.59 -2.07
C GLN A 51 -10.93 -6.89 -0.59
N PHE A 52 -9.82 -6.96 0.12
CA PHE A 52 -9.79 -7.19 1.56
C PHE A 52 -8.50 -6.61 2.15
N VAL A 53 -8.54 -6.37 3.46
CA VAL A 53 -7.39 -5.90 4.24
C VAL A 53 -6.57 -7.11 4.69
N VAL A 54 -5.31 -7.15 4.26
CA VAL A 54 -4.38 -8.27 4.47
C VAL A 54 -4.06 -8.43 5.95
N GLY A 55 -4.14 -9.66 6.45
CA GLY A 55 -3.74 -10.01 7.82
C GLY A 55 -4.70 -9.55 8.91
N MET A 56 -5.89 -9.05 8.55
CA MET A 56 -6.90 -8.57 9.48
C MET A 56 -8.05 -9.56 9.68
N GLY A 57 -7.93 -10.81 9.19
CA GLY A 57 -8.95 -11.84 9.36
C GLY A 57 -10.25 -11.56 8.59
N GLN A 58 -10.19 -10.77 7.52
CA GLN A 58 -11.33 -10.53 6.63
C GLN A 58 -11.58 -11.70 5.66
N VAL A 59 -10.57 -12.55 5.48
CA VAL A 59 -10.60 -13.77 4.67
C VAL A 59 -10.11 -14.95 5.51
N ILE A 60 -10.16 -16.17 4.97
CA ILE A 60 -9.67 -17.36 5.67
C ILE A 60 -8.15 -17.24 5.97
N PRO A 61 -7.65 -17.84 7.07
CA PRO A 61 -6.25 -17.69 7.48
C PRO A 61 -5.23 -18.03 6.39
N GLY A 62 -5.50 -19.06 5.59
CA GLY A 62 -4.62 -19.47 4.50
C GLY A 62 -4.53 -18.44 3.37
N TRP A 63 -5.55 -17.62 3.18
CA TRP A 63 -5.51 -16.49 2.23
C TRP A 63 -4.70 -15.33 2.79
N ASP A 64 -4.94 -14.97 4.05
CA ASP A 64 -4.17 -13.91 4.73
C ASP A 64 -2.67 -14.22 4.69
N GLU A 65 -2.28 -15.48 4.92
CA GLU A 65 -0.89 -15.93 4.80
C GLU A 65 -0.41 -15.95 3.34
N ALA A 66 -1.15 -16.59 2.43
CA ALA A 66 -0.69 -16.83 1.06
C ALA A 66 -0.42 -15.54 0.28
N VAL A 67 -1.29 -14.53 0.44
CA VAL A 67 -1.18 -13.29 -0.33
C VAL A 67 0.08 -12.50 0.02
N GLN A 68 0.54 -12.55 1.28
CA GLN A 68 1.80 -11.93 1.71
C GLN A 68 3.05 -12.61 1.09
N LEU A 69 2.92 -13.81 0.53
CA LEU A 69 4.00 -14.54 -0.15
C LEU A 69 4.07 -14.25 -1.65
N LEU A 70 3.18 -13.41 -2.17
CA LEU A 70 3.06 -13.09 -3.60
C LEU A 70 3.35 -11.61 -3.83
N LYS A 71 4.11 -11.32 -4.89
CA LYS A 71 4.25 -9.95 -5.40
C LYS A 71 2.99 -9.52 -6.14
N ALA A 72 2.62 -8.24 -6.07
CA ALA A 72 1.60 -7.69 -6.95
C ALA A 72 1.91 -8.00 -8.42
N GLY A 73 0.89 -8.43 -9.17
CA GLY A 73 0.98 -8.97 -10.53
C GLY A 73 1.15 -10.49 -10.62
N ALA A 74 1.41 -11.20 -9.50
CA ALA A 74 1.67 -12.64 -9.54
C ALA A 74 0.39 -13.49 -9.69
N LYS A 75 0.54 -14.64 -10.35
CA LYS A 75 -0.44 -15.73 -10.32
C LYS A 75 0.12 -16.92 -9.56
N ALA A 76 -0.71 -17.53 -8.72
CA ALA A 76 -0.31 -18.67 -7.92
C ALA A 76 -1.41 -19.72 -7.79
N LYS A 77 -0.99 -20.94 -7.47
CA LYS A 77 -1.86 -22.01 -7.01
C LYS A 77 -1.65 -22.23 -5.53
N LEU A 78 -2.74 -22.32 -4.78
CA LEU A 78 -2.74 -22.53 -3.34
C LEU A 78 -3.45 -23.86 -3.02
N ILE A 79 -2.93 -24.56 -2.02
CA ILE A 79 -3.59 -25.69 -1.37
C ILE A 79 -3.68 -25.34 0.11
N ILE A 80 -4.90 -25.10 0.56
CA ILE A 80 -5.19 -24.61 1.90
C ILE A 80 -5.82 -25.75 2.71
N PRO A 81 -5.14 -26.31 3.71
CA PRO A 81 -5.72 -27.33 4.58
C PRO A 81 -6.89 -26.75 5.38
N SER A 82 -7.78 -27.62 5.87
CA SER A 82 -9.02 -27.22 6.53
C SER A 82 -8.81 -26.26 7.71
N GLU A 83 -7.73 -26.45 8.46
CA GLU A 83 -7.32 -25.69 9.63
C GLU A 83 -7.00 -24.22 9.29
N LEU A 84 -6.60 -23.95 8.04
CA LEU A 84 -6.38 -22.62 7.49
C LEU A 84 -7.56 -22.14 6.64
N ALA A 85 -8.67 -22.90 6.61
CA ALA A 85 -9.89 -22.61 5.87
C ALA A 85 -11.10 -22.57 6.82
N TYR A 86 -12.06 -23.49 6.64
CA TYR A 86 -13.33 -23.52 7.39
C TYR A 86 -13.41 -24.63 8.46
N GLY A 87 -12.30 -25.34 8.70
CA GLY A 87 -12.15 -26.33 9.78
C GLY A 87 -13.18 -27.45 9.77
N GLU A 88 -13.44 -28.00 10.97
CA GLU A 88 -14.42 -29.07 11.19
C GLU A 88 -15.88 -28.66 10.92
N ALA A 89 -16.15 -27.36 10.81
CA ALA A 89 -17.50 -26.86 10.59
C ALA A 89 -17.88 -26.85 9.10
N GLY A 90 -16.93 -26.52 8.21
CA GLY A 90 -17.25 -26.17 6.82
C GLY A 90 -18.00 -24.83 6.73
N VAL A 91 -18.56 -24.52 5.57
CA VAL A 91 -19.39 -23.33 5.38
C VAL A 91 -20.42 -23.53 4.27
N GLY A 92 -21.65 -23.07 4.53
CA GLY A 92 -22.75 -23.17 3.56
C GLY A 92 -23.09 -24.62 3.18
N GLU A 93 -23.68 -24.78 1.99
CA GLU A 93 -23.90 -26.10 1.40
C GLU A 93 -22.71 -26.54 0.51
N ASP A 94 -21.86 -25.59 0.12
CA ASP A 94 -20.83 -25.79 -0.90
C ASP A 94 -19.48 -26.28 -0.33
N ILE A 95 -19.19 -26.05 0.95
CA ILE A 95 -17.91 -26.43 1.56
C ILE A 95 -18.13 -27.35 2.77
N PRO A 96 -17.91 -28.66 2.63
CA PRO A 96 -18.05 -29.62 3.71
C PRO A 96 -17.04 -29.44 4.86
N PRO A 97 -17.32 -29.98 6.06
CA PRO A 97 -16.35 -30.16 7.14
C PRO A 97 -15.01 -30.75 6.69
N ASN A 98 -13.91 -30.23 7.25
CA ASN A 98 -12.55 -30.73 7.03
C ASN A 98 -12.08 -30.73 5.57
N SER A 99 -12.65 -29.84 4.75
CA SER A 99 -12.28 -29.73 3.34
C SER A 99 -10.93 -29.02 3.17
N THR A 100 -10.05 -29.61 2.36
CA THR A 100 -8.89 -28.91 1.80
C THR A 100 -9.34 -28.14 0.56
N LEU A 101 -8.99 -26.86 0.48
CA LEU A 101 -9.38 -25.98 -0.62
C LEU A 101 -8.22 -25.75 -1.59
N TYR A 102 -8.55 -25.70 -2.87
CA TYR A 102 -7.60 -25.46 -3.95
C TYR A 102 -7.94 -24.15 -4.62
N PHE A 103 -7.01 -23.21 -4.66
CA PHE A 103 -7.22 -21.92 -5.30
C PHE A 103 -6.25 -21.69 -6.45
N GLU A 104 -6.77 -21.10 -7.52
CA GLU A 104 -5.97 -20.37 -8.51
C GLU A 104 -6.21 -18.88 -8.25
N VAL A 105 -5.15 -18.14 -7.90
CA VAL A 105 -5.22 -16.72 -7.53
C VAL A 105 -4.36 -15.87 -8.45
N GLU A 106 -4.80 -14.65 -8.69
CA GLU A 106 -4.08 -13.58 -9.37
C GLU A 106 -4.15 -12.32 -8.48
N LEU A 107 -3.00 -11.95 -7.90
CA LEU A 107 -2.89 -10.73 -7.11
C LEU A 107 -2.71 -9.56 -8.08
N LEU A 108 -3.78 -8.82 -8.31
CA LEU A 108 -3.79 -7.75 -9.33
C LEU A 108 -3.06 -6.50 -8.84
N GLU A 109 -3.30 -6.12 -7.59
CA GLU A 109 -2.86 -4.84 -7.05
C GLU A 109 -2.79 -4.93 -5.52
N VAL A 110 -1.84 -4.19 -4.96
CA VAL A 110 -1.71 -3.95 -3.51
C VAL A 110 -1.69 -2.45 -3.29
N ARG A 111 -2.43 -1.97 -2.29
CA ARG A 111 -2.44 -0.57 -1.88
C ARG A 111 -2.23 -0.49 -0.36
N PRO A 112 -1.53 0.54 0.14
CA PRO A 112 -1.48 0.87 1.55
C PRO A 112 -2.88 0.91 2.18
N GLY A 113 -2.97 0.35 3.38
CA GLY A 113 -4.19 0.31 4.19
C GLY A 113 -4.68 1.66 4.67
N GLU A 114 -5.91 1.69 5.20
CA GLU A 114 -6.46 2.91 5.80
C GLU A 114 -5.77 3.32 7.13
N ASN A 115 -5.07 2.39 7.80
CA ASN A 115 -4.52 2.59 9.14
C ASN A 115 -3.06 2.14 9.31
N GLU A 116 -2.30 2.00 8.22
CA GLU A 116 -0.87 1.73 8.38
C GLU A 116 -0.20 3.00 8.94
N PRO A 117 0.52 2.93 10.07
CA PRO A 117 1.31 4.07 10.53
C PRO A 117 2.44 4.36 9.54
N PRO A 118 3.04 5.56 9.57
CA PRO A 118 4.23 5.82 8.79
C PRO A 118 5.35 4.83 9.18
N THR A 119 6.22 4.50 8.23
CA THR A 119 7.43 3.68 8.45
C THR A 119 8.18 4.20 9.67
N GLU A 120 8.50 3.32 10.63
CA GLU A 120 9.26 3.72 11.80
C GLU A 120 10.72 4.04 11.39
N VAL A 121 11.14 5.29 11.58
CA VAL A 121 12.49 5.77 11.30
C VAL A 121 13.09 6.31 12.59
N ALA A 122 14.30 5.86 12.93
CA ALA A 122 14.99 6.35 14.11
C ALA A 122 15.34 7.84 13.95
N GLU A 123 15.17 8.63 15.02
CA GLU A 123 15.45 10.08 14.99
C GLU A 123 16.87 10.43 14.51
N SER A 124 17.85 9.55 14.73
CA SER A 124 19.24 9.72 14.28
C SER A 124 19.44 9.55 12.78
N ASP A 125 18.50 8.92 12.09
CA ASP A 125 18.65 8.52 10.69
C ASP A 125 18.11 9.59 9.74
N TYR A 126 17.34 10.54 10.26
CA TYR A 126 16.87 11.67 9.48
C TYR A 126 18.00 12.61 9.07
N ILE A 127 17.92 13.03 7.82
CA ILE A 127 18.64 14.20 7.34
C ILE A 127 17.79 15.43 7.68
N ILE A 128 18.39 16.43 8.31
CA ILE A 128 17.73 17.68 8.68
C ILE A 128 18.26 18.80 7.77
N THR A 129 17.36 19.47 7.06
CA THR A 129 17.72 20.59 6.18
C THR A 129 17.90 21.89 6.96
N GLU A 130 18.38 22.94 6.29
CA GLU A 130 18.51 24.28 6.91
C GLU A 130 17.17 24.87 7.34
N SER A 131 16.06 24.50 6.69
CA SER A 131 14.71 24.95 7.06
C SER A 131 14.15 24.20 8.28
N GLY A 132 14.81 23.11 8.68
CA GLY A 132 14.35 22.21 9.73
C GLY A 132 13.49 21.05 9.25
N LEU A 133 13.25 20.92 7.94
CA LEU A 133 12.61 19.74 7.36
C LEU A 133 13.46 18.51 7.69
N LYS A 134 12.84 17.46 8.23
CA LYS A 134 13.48 16.15 8.36
C LYS A 134 13.03 15.24 7.22
N TYR A 135 13.94 14.48 6.65
CA TYR A 135 13.59 13.44 5.69
C TYR A 135 14.45 12.20 5.81
N TYR A 136 13.89 11.07 5.34
CA TYR A 136 14.57 9.79 5.22
C TYR A 136 14.18 9.13 3.90
N ASP A 137 15.18 8.70 3.13
CA ASP A 137 14.95 7.97 1.89
C ASP A 137 14.69 6.49 2.17
N ILE A 138 13.41 6.11 2.17
CA ILE A 138 12.98 4.71 2.31
C ILE A 138 13.45 3.89 1.10
N LYS A 139 13.35 4.47 -0.10
CA LYS A 139 13.81 3.90 -1.35
C LYS A 139 14.41 5.00 -2.21
N MET A 140 15.65 4.81 -2.64
CA MET A 140 16.28 5.69 -3.62
C MET A 140 15.73 5.41 -5.03
N GLY A 141 15.37 6.48 -5.72
CA GLY A 141 15.05 6.47 -7.15
C GLY A 141 16.31 6.63 -7.99
N ASP A 142 16.26 6.20 -9.24
CA ASP A 142 17.35 6.30 -10.21
C ASP A 142 17.06 7.24 -11.38
N GLY A 143 15.84 7.78 -11.45
CA GLY A 143 15.45 8.78 -12.45
C GLY A 143 15.84 10.20 -12.09
N ASP A 144 15.46 11.16 -12.94
CA ASP A 144 15.80 12.57 -12.76
C ASP A 144 15.13 13.18 -11.51
N SER A 145 15.76 14.22 -10.96
CA SER A 145 15.17 15.07 -9.93
C SER A 145 14.37 16.20 -10.57
N PRO A 146 13.23 16.59 -9.97
CA PRO A 146 12.39 17.62 -10.55
C PRO A 146 12.99 19.01 -10.35
N ARG A 147 12.70 19.92 -11.27
CA ARG A 147 13.14 21.31 -11.25
C ARG A 147 11.97 22.25 -11.02
N ARG A 148 12.26 23.46 -10.53
CA ARG A 148 11.25 24.52 -10.42
C ARG A 148 10.60 24.78 -11.78
N GLY A 149 9.27 24.89 -11.78
CA GLY A 149 8.43 25.00 -12.98
C GLY A 149 7.96 23.66 -13.55
N GLU A 150 8.58 22.54 -13.18
CA GLU A 150 8.13 21.21 -13.62
C GLU A 150 6.98 20.70 -12.74
N MET A 151 6.29 19.68 -13.25
CA MET A 151 5.14 19.08 -12.59
C MET A 151 5.44 17.66 -12.14
N PRO A 152 5.94 17.46 -10.90
CA PRO A 152 6.07 16.12 -10.34
C PRO A 152 4.70 15.49 -10.17
N LEU A 153 4.63 14.19 -10.46
CA LEU A 153 3.48 13.34 -10.19
C LEU A 153 3.84 12.45 -9.00
N VAL A 154 3.12 12.60 -7.89
CA VAL A 154 3.43 11.91 -6.64
C VAL A 154 2.24 11.13 -6.10
N HIS A 155 2.52 9.95 -5.57
CA HIS A 155 1.65 9.35 -4.56
C HIS A 155 2.15 9.75 -3.18
N TYR A 156 1.23 9.98 -2.26
CA TYR A 156 1.54 10.19 -0.86
C TYR A 156 0.45 9.67 0.06
N VAL A 157 0.84 9.49 1.31
CA VAL A 157 -0.02 9.33 2.50
C VAL A 157 0.52 10.27 3.59
N GLY A 158 -0.38 10.89 4.35
CA GLY A 158 -0.06 11.86 5.39
C GLY A 158 -0.72 11.52 6.73
N TRP A 159 0.06 11.63 7.79
CA TRP A 159 -0.32 11.32 9.18
C TRP A 159 0.04 12.44 10.15
N LEU A 160 -0.70 12.51 11.25
CA LEU A 160 -0.31 13.23 12.45
C LEU A 160 0.68 12.39 13.27
N GLU A 161 1.37 13.02 14.25
CA GLU A 161 2.34 12.34 15.12
C GLU A 161 1.74 11.22 15.99
N ASP A 162 0.42 11.26 16.25
CA ASP A 162 -0.29 10.20 16.94
C ASP A 162 -0.62 8.98 16.04
N GLY A 163 -0.20 9.02 14.78
CA GLY A 163 -0.44 7.99 13.78
C GLY A 163 -1.78 8.12 13.07
N ALA A 164 -2.60 9.14 13.36
CA ALA A 164 -3.85 9.36 12.65
C ALA A 164 -3.58 9.82 11.22
N LYS A 165 -3.97 8.99 10.23
CA LYS A 165 -3.95 9.38 8.82
C LYS A 165 -4.96 10.50 8.57
N PHE A 166 -4.54 11.60 7.96
CA PHE A 166 -5.43 12.71 7.60
C PHE A 166 -5.66 12.84 6.10
N ASP A 167 -4.74 12.36 5.24
CA ASP A 167 -4.92 12.41 3.80
C ASP A 167 -4.09 11.36 3.05
N SER A 168 -4.56 10.96 1.86
CA SER A 168 -3.87 10.01 0.98
C SER A 168 -4.33 10.19 -0.46
N SER A 169 -3.37 10.36 -1.37
CA SER A 169 -3.64 10.35 -2.82
C SER A 169 -4.13 8.98 -3.31
N ARG A 170 -3.78 7.90 -2.61
CA ARG A 170 -4.14 6.54 -2.98
C ARG A 170 -5.60 6.24 -2.65
N ASP A 171 -6.10 6.81 -1.55
CA ASP A 171 -7.51 6.73 -1.15
C ASP A 171 -8.39 7.42 -2.21
N ARG A 172 -7.88 8.50 -2.81
CA ARG A 172 -8.54 9.19 -3.93
C ARG A 172 -8.39 8.47 -5.27
N GLY A 173 -7.50 7.47 -5.37
CA GLY A 173 -7.24 6.73 -6.60
C GLY A 173 -6.57 7.55 -7.71
N THR A 174 -5.99 8.71 -7.41
CA THR A 174 -5.33 9.57 -8.39
C THR A 174 -4.11 10.25 -7.76
N PRO A 175 -2.92 10.18 -8.39
CA PRO A 175 -1.74 10.87 -7.89
C PRO A 175 -1.93 12.40 -7.86
N LEU A 176 -1.23 13.06 -6.95
CA LEU A 176 -1.15 14.51 -6.92
C LEU A 176 -0.15 14.99 -7.98
N HIS A 177 -0.53 16.01 -8.73
CA HIS A 177 0.38 16.80 -9.54
C HIS A 177 0.23 18.27 -9.14
N PHE A 178 1.35 18.99 -9.14
CA PHE A 178 1.40 20.42 -8.83
C PHE A 178 2.61 21.02 -9.54
N THR A 179 2.62 22.34 -9.72
CA THR A 179 3.77 23.05 -10.28
C THR A 179 4.77 23.36 -9.17
N LEU A 180 6.02 22.91 -9.30
CA LEU A 180 7.06 23.19 -8.30
C LEU A 180 7.50 24.66 -8.32
N GLY A 181 7.61 25.27 -7.14
CA GLY A 181 8.17 26.60 -6.97
C GLY A 181 7.15 27.73 -7.13
N VAL A 182 5.85 27.42 -7.12
CA VAL A 182 4.77 28.42 -7.16
C VAL A 182 3.81 28.31 -5.97
N GLU A 183 4.25 27.66 -4.89
CA GLU A 183 3.56 27.62 -3.59
C GLU A 183 2.14 27.00 -3.65
N GLN A 184 1.95 25.98 -4.49
CA GLN A 184 0.68 25.24 -4.56
C GLN A 184 0.47 24.23 -3.42
N VAL A 185 1.55 23.84 -2.75
CA VAL A 185 1.56 22.91 -1.62
C VAL A 185 2.37 23.51 -0.48
N ILE A 186 2.27 22.90 0.71
CA ILE A 186 2.99 23.39 1.90
C ILE A 186 4.52 23.40 1.67
N PRO A 187 5.26 24.37 2.22
CA PRO A 187 6.69 24.56 1.96
C PRO A 187 7.55 23.30 2.16
N GLY A 188 7.35 22.57 3.27
CA GLY A 188 8.15 21.38 3.56
C GLY A 188 7.88 20.21 2.62
N PHE A 189 6.68 20.12 2.06
CA PHE A 189 6.32 19.08 1.09
C PHE A 189 6.98 19.38 -0.27
N GLU A 190 6.93 20.65 -0.70
CA GLU A 190 7.62 21.10 -1.90
C GLU A 190 9.14 20.92 -1.79
N GLU A 191 9.75 21.35 -0.68
CA GLU A 191 11.18 21.20 -0.42
C GLU A 191 11.61 19.72 -0.42
N GLY A 192 10.83 18.86 0.24
CA GLY A 192 11.10 17.43 0.32
C GLY A 192 11.12 16.74 -1.04
N ILE A 193 10.23 17.14 -1.95
CA ILE A 193 10.13 16.59 -3.32
C ILE A 193 11.24 17.12 -4.23
N LEU A 194 11.66 18.37 -4.07
CA LEU A 194 12.66 19.00 -4.94
C LEU A 194 14.01 18.25 -4.98
N SER A 195 14.33 17.51 -3.91
CA SER A 195 15.57 16.72 -3.80
C SER A 195 15.34 15.20 -3.95
N MET A 196 14.16 14.78 -4.41
CA MET A 196 13.89 13.37 -4.73
C MET A 196 14.32 13.05 -6.17
N ASN A 197 14.45 11.75 -6.46
CA ASN A 197 14.65 11.21 -7.80
C ASN A 197 13.40 10.41 -8.20
N VAL A 198 13.02 10.44 -9.47
CA VAL A 198 11.91 9.60 -9.95
C VAL A 198 12.17 8.13 -9.59
N GLY A 199 11.14 7.47 -9.06
CA GLY A 199 11.17 6.12 -8.52
C GLY A 199 11.48 6.01 -7.02
N SER A 200 11.77 7.14 -6.35
CA SER A 200 12.05 7.15 -4.91
C SER A 200 10.78 7.06 -4.06
N LYS A 201 10.95 6.54 -2.83
CA LYS A 201 10.01 6.66 -1.72
C LYS A 201 10.72 7.36 -0.57
N ARG A 202 10.16 8.44 -0.05
CA ARG A 202 10.76 9.28 1.00
C ARG A 202 9.76 9.56 2.09
N GLN A 203 10.20 9.51 3.33
CA GLN A 203 9.46 10.03 4.47
C GLN A 203 9.89 11.47 4.75
N LEU A 204 8.92 12.33 5.05
CA LEU A 204 9.11 13.73 5.44
C LEU A 204 8.47 13.94 6.82
N VAL A 205 9.17 14.61 7.74
CA VAL A 205 8.59 15.15 8.98
C VAL A 205 8.63 16.66 8.88
N ILE A 206 7.45 17.26 8.74
CA ILE A 206 7.24 18.66 8.41
C ILE A 206 6.72 19.37 9.66
N SER A 207 7.51 20.29 10.21
CA SER A 207 7.10 21.10 11.37
C SER A 207 5.95 22.06 10.99
N PRO A 208 5.23 22.61 11.98
CA PRO A 208 4.12 23.53 11.70
C PRO A 208 4.52 24.73 10.84
N GLU A 209 5.72 25.26 11.02
CA GLU A 209 6.26 26.42 10.28
C GLU A 209 6.47 26.12 8.79
N LEU A 210 6.67 24.84 8.44
CA LEU A 210 6.79 24.35 7.07
C LEU A 210 5.47 23.72 6.56
N ALA A 211 4.42 23.73 7.38
CA ALA A 211 3.10 23.17 7.11
C ALA A 211 2.00 24.24 7.23
N PHE A 212 1.03 24.06 8.16
CA PHE A 212 -0.16 24.90 8.31
C PHE A 212 -0.12 25.83 9.54
N GLY A 213 1.01 25.90 10.24
CA GLY A 213 1.27 26.82 11.35
C GLY A 213 0.25 26.76 12.50
N GLU A 214 0.05 27.90 13.16
CA GLU A 214 -0.87 28.05 14.30
C GLU A 214 -2.35 27.90 13.93
N GLU A 215 -2.70 27.94 12.64
CA GLU A 215 -4.08 27.86 12.19
C GLU A 215 -4.54 26.40 11.98
N GLY A 216 -3.61 25.52 11.57
CA GLY A 216 -3.97 24.18 11.11
C GLY A 216 -4.73 24.21 9.78
N ALA A 217 -5.41 23.12 9.44
CA ALA A 217 -6.19 23.05 8.20
C ALA A 217 -7.46 22.19 8.34
N GLY A 218 -8.60 22.84 8.09
CA GLY A 218 -9.91 22.19 8.17
C GLY A 218 -10.18 21.59 9.55
N SER A 219 -10.87 20.46 9.58
CA SER A 219 -11.15 19.72 10.81
C SER A 219 -10.17 18.57 11.09
N LEU A 220 -9.25 18.31 10.15
CA LEU A 220 -8.38 17.12 10.19
C LEU A 220 -6.98 17.45 10.70
N ILE A 221 -6.49 18.68 10.48
CA ILE A 221 -5.15 19.08 10.88
C ILE A 221 -5.28 20.15 11.97
N PRO A 222 -4.91 19.85 13.23
CA PRO A 222 -4.99 20.81 14.31
C PRO A 222 -3.93 21.92 14.20
N PRO A 223 -4.12 23.06 14.89
CA PRO A 223 -3.10 24.06 15.13
C PRO A 223 -1.76 23.47 15.57
N ASN A 224 -0.66 23.99 15.04
CA ASN A 224 0.70 23.59 15.41
C ASN A 224 0.99 22.09 15.22
N ALA A 225 0.32 21.45 14.26
CA ALA A 225 0.56 20.05 13.94
C ALA A 225 1.87 19.86 13.16
N THR A 226 2.72 18.97 13.65
CA THR A 226 3.77 18.32 12.83
C THR A 226 3.09 17.28 11.94
N LEU A 227 3.46 17.25 10.67
CA LEU A 227 2.92 16.30 9.70
C LEU A 227 4.00 15.30 9.27
N ILE A 228 3.64 14.04 9.21
CA ILE A 228 4.48 12.98 8.65
C ILE A 228 3.90 12.61 7.29
N TYR A 229 4.72 12.64 6.25
CA TYR A 229 4.32 12.19 4.91
C TYR A 229 5.25 11.09 4.44
N GLU A 230 4.68 10.11 3.75
CA GLU A 230 5.43 9.25 2.84
C GLU A 230 5.05 9.59 1.42
N VAL A 231 6.05 9.87 0.60
CA VAL A 231 5.88 10.35 -0.76
C VAL A 231 6.64 9.43 -1.71
N GLU A 232 5.98 9.04 -2.80
CA GLU A 232 6.56 8.34 -3.93
C GLU A 232 6.55 9.24 -5.14
N LEU A 233 7.74 9.53 -5.70
CA LEU A 233 7.86 10.32 -6.92
C LEU A 233 7.76 9.41 -8.13
N ILE A 234 6.61 9.46 -8.82
CA ILE A 234 6.26 8.54 -9.90
C ILE A 234 6.89 8.97 -11.22
N ALA A 235 6.78 10.26 -11.55
CA ALA A 235 7.21 10.83 -12.80
C ALA A 235 7.34 12.35 -12.70
N ILE A 236 7.96 12.95 -13.70
CA ILE A 236 7.98 14.40 -13.93
C ILE A 236 7.31 14.63 -15.28
N SER A 237 6.29 15.48 -15.30
CA SER A 237 5.61 15.86 -16.54
C SER A 237 6.15 17.19 -17.06
N ASP A 238 6.35 17.25 -18.39
CA ASP A 238 6.71 18.47 -19.12
C ASP A 238 5.48 19.32 -19.52
N TYR A 239 4.27 18.82 -19.29
CA TYR A 239 3.04 19.47 -19.77
C TYR A 239 2.79 20.79 -19.03
N HIS A 240 3.04 21.90 -19.70
CA HIS A 240 2.57 23.22 -19.29
C HIS A 240 1.19 23.45 -19.92
N PRO A 241 0.10 23.58 -19.13
CA PRO A 241 -1.21 23.98 -19.66
C PRO A 241 -1.20 25.39 -20.26
#